data_AF-A0AAV4C7C3-F1
#
_entry.id   AF-A0AAV4C7C3-F1
#
_cell.length_a   1.000
_cell.length_b   1.000
_cell.length_c   1.000
_cell.angle_alpha   90.00
_cell.angle_beta   90.00
_cell.angle_gamma   90.00
#
_symmetry.space_group_name_H-M   'P 1'
#
loop_
_entity.id
_entity.type
_entity.pdbx_description
1 polymer ?
#
loop_
_entity_poly.entity_id
_entity_poly.type
_entity_poly.pdbx_seq_one_letter_code
_entity_poly.pdbx_strand_id
1 'polypeptide(L)'
;MTYGCQTWTLNKQLCHKLQTAQRAMERKMLNIKLKDRIPTIEIRKKTQVIDVVQYIQRQKWRWAGHIAREKDNRWTKRWTEWQSRSGKRDRGRPEAR
;
A
#
# COMPACT_ATOMS: atom_id res chain seq x y z
N MET A 1 -4.37 8.37 7.37
CA MET A 1 -4.13 8.03 5.95
C MET A 1 -3.90 6.54 5.69
N THR A 2 -3.22 5.79 6.56
CA THR A 2 -2.80 4.39 6.30
C THR A 2 -3.69 3.31 6.93
N TYR A 3 -4.88 3.67 7.42
CA TYR A 3 -5.81 2.71 8.01
C TYR A 3 -6.27 1.69 6.97
N GLY A 4 -6.25 0.40 7.31
CA GLY A 4 -6.66 -0.68 6.41
C GLY A 4 -5.74 -0.90 5.21
N CYS A 5 -4.58 -0.26 5.12
CA CYS A 5 -3.71 -0.33 3.94
C CYS A 5 -3.22 -1.74 3.57
N GLN A 6 -3.24 -2.67 4.53
CA GLN A 6 -2.87 -4.08 4.33
C GLN A 6 -3.79 -4.82 3.33
N THR A 7 -5.03 -4.36 3.13
CA THR A 7 -5.99 -4.98 2.21
C THR A 7 -6.02 -4.32 0.84
N TRP A 8 -5.26 -3.24 0.63
CA TRP A 8 -5.25 -2.52 -0.65
C TRP A 8 -4.44 -3.24 -1.72
N THR A 9 -4.91 -3.13 -2.96
CA THR A 9 -4.12 -3.44 -4.15
C THR A 9 -3.18 -2.29 -4.45
N LEU A 10 -1.88 -2.49 -4.22
CA LEU A 10 -0.86 -1.46 -4.44
C LEU A 10 -0.56 -1.36 -5.95
N ASN A 11 -0.92 -0.24 -6.54
CA ASN A 11 -0.51 0.13 -7.90
C ASN A 11 0.44 1.34 -7.84
N LYS A 12 1.22 1.56 -8.93
CA LYS A 12 2.19 2.66 -8.99
C LYS A 12 1.53 4.03 -8.80
N GLN A 13 0.33 4.22 -9.34
CA GLN A 13 -0.42 5.48 -9.26
C GLN A 13 -0.86 5.81 -7.83
N LEU A 14 -1.36 4.82 -7.07
CA LEU A 14 -1.75 4.97 -5.67
C LEU A 14 -0.54 5.26 -4.80
N CYS A 15 0.57 4.54 -5.01
CA CYS A 15 1.82 4.83 -4.32
C CYS A 15 2.26 6.28 -4.53
N HIS A 16 2.21 6.76 -5.78
CA HIS A 16 2.54 8.15 -6.10
C HIS A 16 1.61 9.14 -5.38
N LYS A 17 0.29 8.94 -5.44
CA LYS A 17 -0.70 9.78 -4.74
C LYS A 17 -0.46 9.86 -3.23
N LEU A 18 -0.15 8.72 -2.60
CA LEU A 18 0.14 8.65 -1.18
C LEU A 18 1.44 9.40 -0.82
N GLN A 19 2.47 9.28 -1.66
CA GLN A 19 3.70 10.03 -1.48
C GLN A 19 3.46 11.54 -1.62
N THR A 20 2.69 11.99 -2.62
CA THR A 20 2.32 13.40 -2.78
C THR A 20 1.58 13.93 -1.54
N ALA A 21 0.62 13.16 -1.02
CA ALA A 21 -0.11 13.52 0.20
C ALA A 21 0.84 13.62 1.41
N GLN A 22 1.76 12.67 1.58
CA GLN A 22 2.79 12.73 2.62
C GLN A 22 3.66 13.99 2.49
N ARG A 23 4.11 14.35 1.28
CA ARG A 23 4.90 15.58 1.07
C ARG A 23 4.13 16.85 1.39
N ALA A 24 2.83 16.89 1.09
CA ALA A 24 1.99 18.02 1.45
C ALA A 24 1.87 18.16 2.97
N MET A 25 1.67 17.05 3.69
CA MET A 25 1.61 17.03 5.15
C MET A 25 2.95 17.44 5.78
N GLU A 26 4.08 16.89 5.33
CA GLU A 26 5.41 17.25 5.84
C GLU A 26 5.71 18.75 5.71
N ARG A 27 5.34 19.37 4.58
CA ARG A 27 5.47 20.83 4.39
C ARG A 27 4.61 21.61 5.38
N LYS A 28 3.36 21.16 5.60
CA LYS A 28 2.45 21.81 6.54
C LYS A 28 2.91 21.69 7.99
N MET A 29 3.47 20.54 8.39
CA MET A 29 4.01 20.34 9.74
C MET A 29 5.15 21.32 10.07
N LEU A 30 6.00 21.64 9.09
CA LEU A 30 7.12 22.58 9.24
C LEU A 30 6.76 24.02 8.86
N ASN A 31 5.49 24.30 8.54
CA ASN A 31 5.00 25.59 8.07
C ASN A 31 5.78 26.16 6.85
N ILE A 32 6.29 25.29 5.98
CA ILE A 32 7.07 25.66 4.79
C ILE A 32 6.13 25.97 3.63
N LYS A 33 6.32 27.13 3.00
CA LYS A 33 5.61 27.56 1.81
C LYS A 33 6.40 27.17 0.55
N LEU A 34 5.69 27.05 -0.58
CA LEU A 34 6.34 26.81 -1.88
C LEU A 34 7.34 27.92 -2.27
N LYS A 35 7.11 29.14 -1.78
CA LYS A 35 7.99 30.31 -1.99
C LYS A 35 9.38 30.13 -1.39
N ASP A 36 9.49 29.33 -0.32
CA ASP A 36 10.76 29.14 0.39
C ASP A 36 11.75 28.28 -0.43
N ARG A 37 11.28 27.64 -1.52
CA ARG A 37 12.07 26.83 -2.45
C ARG A 37 12.94 25.76 -1.79
N ILE A 38 12.56 25.33 -0.58
CA ILE A 38 13.28 24.31 0.18
C ILE A 38 13.12 22.95 -0.51
N PRO A 39 14.22 22.24 -0.79
CA PRO A 39 14.17 20.94 -1.43
C PRO A 39 13.51 19.90 -0.52
N THR A 40 12.73 18.99 -1.11
CA THR A 40 12.03 17.92 -0.37
C THR A 40 12.99 17.05 0.46
N ILE A 41 14.24 16.90 0.04
CA ILE A 41 15.27 16.13 0.76
C ILE A 41 15.56 16.75 2.13
N GLU A 42 15.66 18.08 2.23
CA GLU A 42 15.89 18.76 3.51
C GLU A 42 14.69 18.65 4.44
N ILE A 43 13.48 18.77 3.89
CA ILE A 43 12.23 18.56 4.63
C ILE A 43 12.22 17.16 5.25
N ARG A 44 12.57 16.12 4.48
CA ARG A 44 12.65 14.74 4.97
C ARG A 44 13.73 14.53 6.02
N LYS A 45 14.90 15.16 5.87
CA LYS A 45 15.98 15.11 6.87
C LYS A 45 15.52 15.67 8.21
N LYS A 46 14.73 16.75 8.19
CA LYS A 46 14.17 17.39 9.39
C LYS A 46 13.05 16.58 10.03
N THR A 47 12.12 16.03 9.24
CA THR A 47 10.96 15.31 9.80
C THR A 47 11.28 13.87 10.21
N GLN A 48 12.29 13.24 9.60
CA GLN A 48 12.67 11.83 9.84
C GLN A 48 11.50 10.83 9.71
N VAL A 49 10.45 11.21 8.98
CA VAL A 49 9.26 10.37 8.80
C VAL A 49 9.56 9.23 7.82
N ILE A 50 9.11 8.03 8.18
CA ILE A 50 9.20 6.83 7.34
C ILE A 50 8.41 7.05 6.03
N ASP A 51 8.93 6.56 4.91
CA ASP A 51 8.19 6.60 3.66
C ASP A 51 6.88 5.81 3.76
N VAL A 52 5.75 6.44 3.42
CA VAL A 52 4.43 5.82 3.53
C VAL A 52 4.36 4.52 2.72
N VAL A 53 5.02 4.44 1.56
CA VAL A 53 4.98 3.24 0.72
C VAL A 53 5.71 2.10 1.41
N GLN A 54 6.86 2.36 2.01
CA GLN A 54 7.60 1.36 2.81
C GLN A 54 6.79 0.90 4.02
N TYR A 55 6.14 1.84 4.70
CA TYR A 55 5.27 1.52 5.84
C TYR A 55 4.13 0.59 5.42
N ILE A 56 3.41 0.92 4.34
CA ILE A 56 2.29 0.12 3.85
C ILE A 56 2.76 -1.26 3.40
N GLN A 57 3.87 -1.35 2.66
CA GLN A 57 4.44 -2.63 2.26
C GLN A 57 4.76 -3.51 3.47
N ARG A 58 5.39 -2.93 4.50
CA ARG A 58 5.68 -3.65 5.75
C ARG A 58 4.41 -4.14 6.44
N GLN A 59 3.36 -3.33 6.52
CA GLN A 59 2.08 -3.75 7.09
C GLN A 59 1.43 -4.87 6.28
N LYS A 60 1.48 -4.78 4.95
CA LYS A 60 0.98 -5.81 4.05
C LYS A 60 1.70 -7.14 4.23
N TRP A 61 3.03 -7.13 4.33
CA TRP A 61 3.83 -8.33 4.61
C TRP A 61 3.58 -8.90 6.02
N ARG A 62 3.44 -8.03 7.03
CA ARG A 62 3.07 -8.46 8.39
C ARG A 62 1.73 -9.17 8.41
N TRP A 63 0.73 -8.61 7.72
CA TRP A 63 -0.59 -9.21 7.58
C TRP A 63 -0.53 -10.54 6.83
N ALA A 64 0.16 -10.59 5.68
CA ALA A 64 0.34 -11.83 4.93
C ALA A 64 1.01 -12.93 5.77
N GLY A 65 2.06 -12.58 6.53
CA GLY A 65 2.71 -13.51 7.44
C GLY A 65 1.81 -13.95 8.60
N HIS A 66 0.94 -13.08 9.11
CA HIS A 66 -0.06 -13.44 10.11
C HIS A 66 -1.04 -14.47 9.57
N ILE A 67 -1.61 -14.23 8.38
CA ILE A 67 -2.51 -15.18 7.71
C ILE A 67 -1.81 -16.52 7.43
N ALA A 68 -0.56 -16.49 6.98
CA ALA A 68 0.20 -17.72 6.70
C ALA A 68 0.47 -18.59 7.96
N ARG A 69 0.64 -17.95 9.13
CA ARG A 69 0.84 -18.65 10.41
C ARG A 69 -0.47 -19.12 11.05
N GLU A 70 -1.60 -18.61 10.58
CA GLU A 70 -2.90 -18.96 11.14
C GLU A 70 -3.22 -20.42 10.80
N LYS A 71 -3.41 -21.26 11.83
CA LYS A 71 -3.74 -22.69 11.69
C LYS A 71 -5.23 -22.92 11.45
N ASP A 72 -6.03 -21.92 11.77
CA ASP A 72 -7.48 -21.95 11.69
C ASP A 72 -7.90 -21.83 10.21
N ASN A 73 -8.78 -22.70 9.73
CA ASN A 73 -9.23 -22.75 8.32
C ASN A 73 -10.24 -21.63 7.98
N ARG A 74 -9.96 -20.43 8.49
CA ARG A 74 -10.81 -19.25 8.35
C ARG A 74 -10.90 -18.83 6.89
N TRP A 75 -12.04 -18.24 6.55
CA TRP A 75 -12.34 -17.77 5.19
C TRP A 75 -11.21 -16.88 4.62
N THR A 76 -10.60 -16.03 5.44
CA THR A 76 -9.50 -15.14 5.04
C THR A 76 -8.28 -15.90 4.53
N LYS A 77 -7.89 -17.00 5.19
CA LYS A 77 -6.78 -17.86 4.73
C LYS A 77 -7.16 -18.56 3.44
N ARG A 78 -8.34 -19.20 3.41
CA ARG A 78 -8.85 -19.89 2.22
C ARG A 78 -8.89 -18.98 1.01
N TRP A 79 -9.36 -17.74 1.16
CA TRP A 79 -9.44 -16.76 0.08
C TRP A 79 -8.07 -16.24 -0.34
N THR A 80 -7.13 -16.08 0.60
CA THR A 80 -5.77 -15.60 0.29
C THR A 80 -4.94 -16.67 -0.42
N GLU A 81 -5.07 -17.93 -0.01
CA GLU A 81 -4.43 -19.09 -0.64
C GLU A 81 -5.19 -19.56 -1.89
N TRP A 82 -6.40 -19.02 -2.13
CA TRP A 82 -7.23 -19.44 -3.24
C TRP A 82 -6.56 -19.10 -4.58
N GLN A 83 -6.05 -20.15 -5.21
CA GLN A 83 -5.61 -20.09 -6.59
C GLN A 83 -6.81 -20.46 -7.47
N SER A 84 -7.26 -19.49 -8.26
CA SER A 84 -8.36 -19.68 -9.22
C SER A 84 -7.92 -20.66 -10.30
N ARG A 85 -8.28 -21.93 -10.07
CA ARG A 85 -8.21 -23.07 -11.00
C ARG A 85 -6.80 -23.53 -11.35
N SER A 86 -6.57 -24.82 -11.14
CA SER A 86 -5.50 -25.63 -11.74
C SER A 86 -5.66 -25.71 -13.27
N GLY A 87 -5.54 -24.58 -13.97
CA GLY A 87 -5.74 -24.48 -15.41
C GLY A 87 -5.58 -23.06 -15.95
N LYS A 88 -5.19 -22.95 -17.22
CA LYS A 88 -5.15 -21.66 -17.93
C LYS A 88 -6.59 -21.15 -18.10
N ARG A 89 -6.85 -19.88 -17.77
CA ARG A 89 -8.13 -19.24 -18.14
C ARG A 89 -8.21 -19.18 -19.66
N ASP A 90 -9.30 -19.67 -20.24
CA ASP A 90 -9.52 -19.58 -21.69
C ASP A 90 -9.51 -18.13 -22.14
N ARG A 91 -8.86 -17.89 -23.29
CA ARG A 91 -8.90 -16.59 -23.95
C ARG A 91 -10.27 -16.44 -24.60
N GLY A 92 -11.08 -15.53 -24.10
CA GLY A 92 -12.38 -15.25 -24.68
C GLY A 92 -13.34 -14.60 -23.69
N ARG A 93 -14.46 -14.11 -24.22
CA ARG A 93 -15.59 -13.64 -23.42
C ARG A 93 -16.24 -14.86 -22.73
N PRO A 94 -16.59 -14.80 -21.45
CA PRO A 94 -17.42 -15.83 -20.82
C PRO A 94 -18.74 -15.94 -21.56
N GLU A 95 -19.25 -17.16 -21.78
CA GLU A 95 -20.60 -17.34 -22.28
C GLU A 95 -21.60 -16.65 -21.33
N ALA A 96 -22.50 -15.86 -21.92
CA ALA A 96 -23.62 -15.31 -21.17
C ALA A 96 -24.53 -16.48 -20.76
N ARG A 97 -24.92 -16.52 -19.48
CA ARG A 97 -25.93 -17.46 -18.97
C ARG A 97 -27.31 -17.11 -19.49
#